data_AF-A0A822EEU2-F1
#
_entry.id   AF-A0A822EEU2-F1
#
_cell.length_a   1.000
_cell.length_b   1.000
_cell.length_c   1.000
_cell.angle_alpha   90.00
_cell.angle_beta   90.00
_cell.angle_gamma   90.00
#
_symmetry.space_group_name_H-M   'P 1'
#
loop_
_entity.id
_entity.type
_entity.pdbx_description
1 polymer ?
#
loop_
_entity_poly.entity_id
_entity_poly.type
_entity_poly.pdbx_seq_one_letter_code
_entity_poly.pdbx_strand_id
1 'polypeptide(L)' 'TLVTGGFDGSTYLSSCEVYDSKSDAWTLVASMSKARAQHTLTSLPSGELLVTGGINNGYYMADCEMYDPSSNIWTPIMNM' A
#
# COMPACT_ATOMS: atom_id res chain seq x y z
N THR A 1 -5.52 0.58 11.67
CA THR A 1 -4.43 -0.17 11.01
C THR A 1 -4.59 -0.05 9.51
N LEU A 2 -3.54 0.29 8.76
CA LEU A 2 -3.59 0.27 7.30
C LEU A 2 -3.24 -1.13 6.78
N VAL A 3 -4.05 -1.63 5.85
CA VAL A 3 -3.79 -2.81 5.03
C VAL A 3 -3.69 -2.38 3.58
N THR A 4 -2.69 -2.88 2.85
CA THR A 4 -2.41 -2.49 1.47
C THR A 4 -2.15 -3.72 0.61
N GLY A 5 -2.69 -3.69 -0.60
CA GLY A 5 -2.46 -4.72 -1.62
C GLY A 5 -2.87 -6.12 -1.19
N GLY A 6 -2.14 -7.12 -1.66
CA GLY A 6 -2.42 -8.54 -1.44
C GLY A 6 -2.84 -9.29 -2.70
N PHE A 7 -3.23 -10.55 -2.52
CA PHE A 7 -3.72 -11.43 -3.59
C PHE A 7 -5.00 -12.10 -3.12
N ASP A 8 -6.10 -11.91 -3.85
CA ASP A 8 -7.43 -12.40 -3.47
C ASP A 8 -7.73 -13.84 -3.92
N GLY A 9 -6.73 -14.53 -4.48
CA GLY A 9 -6.88 -15.84 -5.11
C GLY A 9 -6.99 -15.78 -6.64
N SER A 10 -7.22 -14.61 -7.21
CA SER A 10 -7.31 -14.39 -8.66
C SER A 10 -6.43 -13.24 -9.15
N THR A 11 -6.36 -12.13 -8.42
CA THR A 11 -5.70 -10.90 -8.84
C THR A 11 -4.89 -10.29 -7.71
N TYR A 12 -3.81 -9.60 -8.09
CA TYR A 12 -3.06 -8.73 -7.19
C TYR A 12 -3.87 -7.47 -6.95
N LEU A 13 -3.86 -6.95 -5.72
CA LEU A 13 -4.65 -5.79 -5.34
C LEU A 13 -3.76 -4.55 -5.23
N SER A 14 -4.29 -3.40 -5.62
CA SER A 14 -3.76 -2.07 -5.29
C SER A 14 -4.58 -1.36 -4.22
N SER A 15 -5.74 -1.91 -3.87
CA SER A 15 -6.64 -1.36 -2.86
C SER A 15 -5.95 -1.27 -1.52
N CYS A 16 -6.31 -0.23 -0.77
CA CYS A 16 -5.84 0.01 0.57
C CYS A 16 -7.04 0.33 1.46
N GLU A 17 -7.02 -0.17 2.68
CA GLU A 17 -8.11 0.01 3.63
C GLU A 17 -7.57 0.22 5.04
N VAL A 18 -8.25 1.09 5.79
CA VAL A 18 -7.93 1.40 7.17
C VAL A 18 -9.00 0.82 8.07
N TYR A 19 -8.56 0.00 9.02
CA TYR A 19 -9.37 -0.44 10.14
C TYR A 19 -9.35 0.60 11.26
N ASP A 20 -10.52 1.07 11.67
CA ASP A 20 -10.72 1.84 12.90
C ASP A 20 -11.33 0.95 13.98
N SER A 21 -10.55 0.66 15.03
CA SER A 21 -10.98 -0.17 16.15
C SER A 21 -12.07 0.49 17.02
N LYS A 22 -12.28 1.81 16.92
CA LYS A 22 -13.32 2.50 17.71
C LYS A 22 -14.70 2.27 17.12
N SER A 23 -14.79 2.27 15.80
CA SER A 23 -16.03 2.07 15.05
C SER A 23 -16.21 0.63 14.54
N ASP A 24 -15.19 -0.22 14.71
CA ASP A 24 -15.14 -1.60 14.21
C ASP A 24 -15.45 -1.66 12.71
N ALA A 25 -14.85 -0.74 11.96
CA ALA A 25 -15.16 -0.54 10.55
C ALA A 25 -13.89 -0.41 9.71
N TRP A 26 -13.99 -0.92 8.48
CA TRP A 26 -13.00 -0.73 7.44
C TRP A 26 -13.43 0.40 6.52
N THR A 27 -12.50 1.29 6.19
CA THR A 27 -12.72 2.38 5.24
C THR A 27 -11.70 2.29 4.12
N LEU A 28 -12.18 2.37 2.87
CA LEU A 28 -11.30 2.46 1.71
C LEU A 28 -10.55 3.79 1.73
N VAL A 29 -9.25 3.71 1.46
CA VAL A 29 -8.38 4.88 1.25
C VAL A 29 -7.83 4.87 -0.17
N ALA A 30 -6.99 5.85 -0.52
CA ALA A 30 -6.38 5.89 -1.84
C ALA A 30 -5.66 4.58 -2.13
N SER A 31 -5.82 4.09 -3.36
CA SER A 31 -5.14 2.89 -3.84
C SER A 31 -3.71 3.24 -4.28
N MET A 32 -2.81 2.27 -4.16
CA MET A 32 -1.47 2.36 -4.75
C MET A 32 -1.58 2.48 -6.28
N SER A 33 -0.57 3.06 -6.92
CA SER A 33 -0.52 3.16 -8.39
C SER A 33 -0.33 1.79 -9.05
N LYS A 34 0.27 0.83 -8.34
CA LYS A 34 0.46 -0.54 -8.82
C LYS A 34 -0.06 -1.55 -7.81
N ALA A 35 -0.77 -2.55 -8.32
CA ALA A 35 -1.12 -3.72 -7.53
C ALA A 35 0.13 -4.49 -7.13
N ARG A 36 0.15 -5.00 -5.90
CA ARG A 36 1.29 -5.74 -5.36
C ARG A 36 0.86 -6.64 -4.21
N ALA A 37 1.51 -7.78 -4.07
CA ALA A 37 1.44 -8.65 -2.92
C ALA A 37 2.86 -8.95 -2.39
N GLN A 38 2.97 -9.48 -1.17
CA GLN A 38 4.27 -9.84 -0.56
C GLN A 38 5.28 -8.68 -0.53
N HIS A 39 4.79 -7.43 -0.51
CA HIS A 39 5.58 -6.23 -0.33
C HIS A 39 5.87 -5.99 1.16
N THR A 40 6.78 -5.04 1.43
CA THR A 40 6.97 -4.49 2.77
C THR A 40 6.24 -3.16 2.90
N LEU A 41 5.55 -2.92 4.01
CA LEU A 41 4.99 -1.63 4.38
C LEU A 41 5.69 -1.13 5.65
N THR A 42 6.46 -0.05 5.53
CA THR A 42 7.29 0.50 6.60
C THR A 42 6.74 1.84 7.04
N SER A 43 6.50 2.02 8.34
CA SER A 43 6.18 3.32 8.91
C SER A 43 7.45 4.15 9.07
N LEU A 44 7.43 5.38 8.55
CA LEU A 44 8.54 6.31 8.69
C LEU A 44 8.34 7.21 9.93
N PRO A 45 9.42 7.76 10.53
CA PRO A 45 9.32 8.71 11.65
C PRO A 45 8.56 10.00 11.32
N SER A 46 8.47 10.36 10.03
CA SER A 46 7.69 11.51 9.55
C SER A 46 6.18 11.30 9.61
N GLY A 47 5.71 10.06 9.79
CA GLY A 47 4.29 9.68 9.78
C GLY A 47 3.80 9.16 8.43
N GLU A 48 4.60 9.26 7.37
CA GLU A 48 4.34 8.65 6.08
C GLU A 48 4.62 7.14 6.11
N LEU A 49 4.02 6.41 5.17
CA LEU A 49 4.24 4.96 5.03
C LEU A 49 4.91 4.68 3.68
N LEU A 50 6.02 3.93 3.71
CA LEU A 50 6.74 3.51 2.52
C LEU A 50 6.36 2.07 2.18
N VAL A 51 5.84 1.86 0.97
CA VAL A 51 5.72 0.52 0.39
C VAL A 51 6.91 0.24 -0.52
N THR A 52 7.53 -0.92 -0.38
CA THR A 52 8.67 -1.33 -1.20
C THR A 52 8.46 -2.71 -1.81
N GLY A 53 8.76 -2.81 -3.10
CA GLY A 53 8.79 -4.05 -3.86
C GLY A 53 7.47 -4.83 -3.81
N GLY A 54 7.59 -6.14 -3.70
CA GLY A 54 6.47 -7.09 -3.81
C GLY A 54 6.45 -7.80 -5.15
N ILE A 55 5.35 -8.50 -5.41
CA ILE A 55 5.12 -9.28 -6.62
C ILE A 55 3.83 -8.80 -7.28
N ASN A 56 3.85 -8.70 -8.60
CA ASN A 56 2.68 -8.52 -9.42
C ASN A 56 2.80 -9.38 -10.68
N ASN A 57 1.78 -10.17 -10.99
CA ASN A 57 1.73 -11.06 -12.15
C ASN A 57 2.96 -11.98 -12.28
N GLY A 58 3.51 -12.43 -11.14
CA GLY A 58 4.70 -13.29 -11.10
C GLY A 58 6.05 -12.57 -11.28
N TYR A 59 6.05 -11.24 -11.41
CA TYR A 59 7.27 -10.45 -11.51
C TYR A 59 7.58 -9.72 -10.20
N TYR A 60 8.84 -9.74 -9.80
CA TYR A 60 9.33 -8.96 -8.66
C TYR A 60 9.40 -7.48 -9.02
N MET A 61 8.91 -6.64 -8.10
CA MET A 61 8.89 -5.20 -8.25
C MET A 61 10.11 -4.60 -7.55
N ALA A 62 10.78 -3.66 -8.22
CA ALA A 62 11.88 -2.87 -7.66
C ALA A 62 11.44 -1.45 -7.27
N ASP A 63 10.18 -1.09 -7.53
CA ASP A 63 9.65 0.24 -7.24
C ASP A 63 9.13 0.37 -5.82
N CYS A 64 8.96 1.63 -5.42
CA CYS A 64 8.47 2.02 -4.11
C CYS A 64 7.41 3.11 -4.28
N GLU A 65 6.48 3.20 -3.34
CA GLU A 65 5.50 4.29 -3.26
C GLU A 65 5.40 4.77 -1.82
N MET A 66 5.11 6.05 -1.64
CA MET A 66 4.93 6.66 -0.31
C MET A 66 3.49 7.09 -0.14
N TYR A 67 2.88 6.70 0.97
CA TYR A 67 1.55 7.14 1.38
C TYR A 67 1.66 8.23 2.42
N ASP A 68 1.01 9.35 2.15
CA ASP A 68 0.78 10.41 3.12
C ASP A 68 -0.65 10.29 3.67
N PRO A 69 -0.83 9.89 4.95
CA PRO A 69 -2.16 9.77 5.56
C PRO A 69 -2.92 11.09 5.69
N SER A 70 -2.22 12.24 5.70
CA SER A 70 -2.85 13.55 5.87
C SER A 70 -3.56 14.02 4.59
N SER A 71 -2.99 13.69 3.44
CA SER A 71 -3.56 13.99 2.12
C SER A 71 -4.30 12.81 1.50
N ASN A 72 -4.14 11.59 2.05
CA ASN A 72 -4.68 10.35 1.50
C ASN A 72 -4.22 10.15 0.04
N ILE A 73 -2.91 10.23 -0.19
CA ILE A 73 -2.31 10.13 -1.53
C ILE A 73 -1.13 9.17 -1.48
N TRP A 74 -1.04 8.32 -2.52
CA TRP A 74 0.16 7.56 -2.84
C TRP A 74 0.97 8.29 -3.90
N THR A 75 2.26 8.46 -3.65
CA THR A 75 3.21 9.05 -4.59
C THR A 75 4.29 8.03 -4.95
N PRO A 76 4.44 7.68 -6.24
CA PRO A 76 5.55 6.84 -6.67
C PRO A 76 6.88 7.49 -6.31
N ILE A 77 7.74 6.74 -5.63
CA ILE A 77 9.13 7.12 -5.48
C ILE A 77 9.85 6.61 -6.72
N MET A 78 10.22 7.53 -7.61
CA MET A 78 11.10 7.18 -8.72
C MET A 78 12.45 6.78 -8.12
N ASN A 79 12.82 5.52 -8.29
CA ASN A 79 14.21 5.14 -8.10
C ASN A 79 15.06 5.82 -9.17
N MET A 80 16.23 6.30 -8.74
CA MET A 80 17.30 6.81 -9.60
C MET A 80 17.82 5.71 -10.54
#